data_AF-A0A1N7G8C0-F1
#
_entry.id   AF-A0A1N7G8C0-F1
#
_cell.length_a   1.000
_cell.length_b   1.000
_cell.length_c   1.000
_cell.angle_alpha   90.00
_cell.angle_beta   90.00
_cell.angle_gamma   90.00
#
_symmetry.space_group_name_H-M   'P 1'
#
loop_
_entity.id
_entity.type
_entity.pdbx_description
1 polymer ?
#
loop_
_entity_poly.entity_id
_entity_poly.type
_entity_poly.pdbx_seq_one_letter_code
_entity_poly.pdbx_strand_id
1 'polypeptide(L)' 'MPDANIHELSAPDHAIDHDEFDPLGTLTLIVLYFLALVLMWLFTYFIEFLGNDPTPLVVI' A
#
# COMPACT_ATOMS: atom_id res chain seq x y z
N MET A 1 17.40 -33.65 38.44
CA MET A 1 16.97 -33.70 37.02
C MET A 1 16.52 -32.29 36.65
N PRO A 2 17.07 -31.65 35.62
CA PRO A 2 16.47 -30.47 35.03
C PRO A 2 15.27 -30.96 34.19
N ASP A 3 14.07 -30.65 34.67
CA ASP A 3 12.83 -30.88 33.94
C ASP A 3 12.77 -29.89 32.78
N ALA A 4 12.66 -30.47 31.59
CA ALA A 4 12.63 -29.77 30.34
C ALA A 4 11.33 -28.96 30.22
N ASN A 5 11.30 -27.74 30.76
CA ASN A 5 10.36 -26.71 30.34
C ASN A 5 10.84 -26.08 29.01
N ILE A 6 11.08 -26.93 28.00
CA ILE A 6 11.37 -26.51 26.62
C ILE A 6 10.09 -26.16 25.83
N HIS A 7 8.96 -26.05 26.52
CA HIS A 7 7.66 -25.68 25.95
C HIS A 7 7.28 -24.21 26.22
N GLU A 8 8.06 -23.47 27.01
CA GLU A 8 7.87 -22.01 27.19
C GLU A 8 8.46 -21.16 26.06
N LEU A 9 8.77 -21.76 24.91
CA LEU A 9 8.73 -21.03 23.63
C LEU A 9 7.26 -20.89 23.22
N SER A 10 6.42 -20.35 24.12
CA SER A 10 5.04 -20.03 23.78
C SER A 10 5.12 -19.07 22.60
N ALA A 11 4.71 -19.55 21.43
CA ALA A 11 4.40 -18.70 20.31
C ALA A 11 3.60 -17.51 20.86
N PRO A 12 3.87 -16.27 20.43
CA PRO A 12 3.29 -15.07 21.04
C PRO A 12 1.82 -15.32 21.38
N ASP A 13 1.51 -15.32 22.69
CA ASP A 13 0.22 -15.74 23.28
C ASP A 13 -0.95 -14.82 22.90
N HIS A 14 -0.69 -13.91 21.96
CA HIS A 14 -1.63 -13.00 21.35
C HIS A 14 -1.58 -13.24 19.84
N ALA A 15 -2.39 -14.18 19.36
CA ALA A 15 -2.82 -14.14 17.97
C ALA A 15 -3.40 -12.74 17.74
N ILE A 16 -2.86 -12.00 16.76
CA ILE A 16 -3.39 -10.68 16.40
C ILE A 16 -4.84 -10.91 15.96
N ASP A 17 -5.76 -10.59 16.87
CA ASP A 17 -7.18 -10.71 16.61
C ASP A 17 -7.54 -9.70 15.53
N HIS A 18 -8.25 -10.16 14.49
CA HIS A 18 -8.62 -9.30 13.37
C HIS A 18 -9.67 -8.26 13.75
N ASP A 19 -10.16 -8.33 15.00
CA ASP A 19 -11.10 -7.40 15.61
C ASP A 19 -10.53 -5.98 15.80
N GLU A 20 -9.20 -5.82 15.78
CA GLU A 20 -8.54 -4.50 15.86
C GLU A 20 -8.40 -3.82 14.48
N PHE A 21 -8.71 -4.52 13.39
CA PHE A 21 -8.63 -3.94 12.05
C PHE A 21 -9.74 -2.91 11.82
N ASP A 22 -9.36 -1.67 11.49
CA ASP A 22 -10.31 -0.64 11.02
C ASP A 22 -10.40 -0.65 9.47
N PRO A 23 -11.46 -1.27 8.90
CA PRO A 23 -11.63 -1.32 7.46
C PRO A 23 -11.93 0.06 6.86
N LEU A 24 -12.59 0.95 7.60
CA LEU A 24 -12.96 2.27 7.09
C LEU A 24 -11.76 3.20 7.07
N GLY A 25 -10.93 3.17 8.11
CA GLY A 25 -9.66 3.89 8.15
C GLY A 25 -8.74 3.45 7.00
N THR A 26 -8.60 2.13 6.81
CA THR A 26 -7.78 1.58 5.73
C THR A 26 -8.33 1.95 4.34
N LEU A 27 -9.64 1.84 4.12
CA LEU A 27 -10.28 2.24 2.87
C LEU A 27 -10.06 3.73 2.58
N THR A 28 -10.14 4.58 3.61
CA THR A 28 -9.90 6.01 3.48
C THR A 28 -8.47 6.30 3.01
N LEU A 29 -7.47 5.61 3.57
CA LEU A 29 -6.08 5.74 3.14
C LEU A 29 -5.89 5.30 1.68
N ILE A 30 -6.51 4.19 1.29
CA ILE A 30 -6.45 3.68 -0.09
C ILE A 30 -7.05 4.70 -1.06
N VAL A 31 -8.25 5.23 -0.77
CA VAL A 31 -8.93 6.20 -1.64
C VAL A 31 -8.11 7.49 -1.72
N LEU A 32 -7.59 7.99 -0.60
CA LEU A 32 -6.76 9.19 -0.58
C LEU A 32 -5.50 9.01 -1.45
N TYR A 33 -4.81 7.88 -1.31
CA TYR A 33 -3.64 7.56 -2.10
C TYR A 33 -3.97 7.43 -3.59
N PHE A 34 -5.07 6.75 -3.93
CA PHE A 34 -5.54 6.63 -5.31
C PHE A 34 -5.86 8.00 -5.93
N LEU A 35 -6.53 8.89 -5.19
CA LEU A 35 -6.78 10.27 -5.65
C LEU A 35 -5.49 11.03 -5.90
N ALA A 36 -4.48 10.88 -5.04
CA ALA A 36 -3.17 11.49 -5.25
C ALA A 36 -2.50 10.97 -6.53
N LEU A 37 -2.55 9.66 -6.79
CA LEU A 37 -2.03 9.07 -8.02
C LEU A 37 -2.74 9.57 -9.27
N VAL A 38 -4.08 9.60 -9.26
CA VAL A 38 -4.88 10.10 -10.39
C VAL A 38 -4.60 11.59 -10.64
N LEU A 39 -4.47 12.39 -9.59
CA LEU A 39 -4.18 13.81 -9.69
C LEU A 39 -2.77 14.04 -10.26
N MET A 40 -1.77 13.31 -9.78
CA MET A 40 -0.41 13.34 -10.33
C MET A 40 -0.40 12.92 -11.80
N TRP A 41 -1.06 11.79 -12.13
CA TRP A 41 -1.16 11.28 -13.49
C TRP A 41 -1.81 12.29 -14.44
N LEU A 42 -2.94 12.89 -14.02
CA LEU A 42 -3.63 13.90 -14.79
C LEU A 42 -2.77 15.16 -14.97
N PHE A 43 -2.06 15.57 -13.92
CA PHE A 43 -1.11 16.69 -14.00
C PHE A 43 -0.02 16.42 -15.03
N THR A 44 0.62 15.26 -14.99
CA THR A 44 1.64 14.89 -15.99
C THR A 44 1.08 14.82 -17.41
N TYR A 45 -0.17 14.38 -17.58
CA TYR A 45 -0.83 14.37 -18.88
C TYR A 45 -0.97 15.79 -19.44
N PHE A 46 -1.37 16.76 -18.62
CA PHE A 46 -1.41 18.15 -19.06
C PHE A 46 -0.02 18.68 -19.42
N ILE A 47 1.02 18.35 -18.65
CA ILE A 47 2.39 18.79 -18.97
C ILE A 47 2.88 18.24 -20.31
N GLU A 48 2.61 16.97 -20.62
CA GLU A 48 3.09 16.33 -21.85
C GLU A 48 2.24 16.67 -23.08
N PHE A 49 0.91 16.69 -22.94
CA PHE A 49 -0.01 16.69 -24.09
C PHE A 49 -0.75 18.01 -24.29
N LEU A 50 -0.68 18.97 -23.35
CA LEU A 50 -1.35 20.26 -23.53
C LEU A 50 -0.49 21.18 -24.42
N GLY A 51 -0.74 21.13 -25.73
CA GLY A 51 -0.10 22.01 -26.70
C GLY A 51 1.21 21.46 -27.31
N ASN A 52 1.52 20.19 -27.08
CA ASN A 52 2.66 19.49 -27.69
C ASN A 52 2.19 18.13 -28.23
N ASP A 53 2.76 17.68 -29.35
CA ASP A 53 2.52 16.33 -29.85
C ASP A 53 3.20 15.29 -28.95
N PRO A 54 2.65 14.07 -28.78
CA PRO A 54 3.25 13.01 -27.98
C PRO A 54 4.73 12.82 -28.31
N THR A 55 5.60 12.78 -27.30
CA THR A 55 7.00 12.40 -27.55
C THR A 55 7.02 11.05 -28.28
N PRO A 56 7.64 10.97 -29.47
CA PRO A 56 7.63 9.73 -30.21
C PRO A 56 8.39 8.68 -29.39
N LEU A 57 7.71 7.59 -29.05
CA LEU A 57 8.35 6.40 -28.53
C LEU A 57 9.36 5.96 -29.60
N VAL A 58 10.64 6.01 -29.29
CA VAL A 58 11.69 5.48 -30.17
C VAL A 58 11.42 3.99 -30.32
N VAL A 59 10.84 3.61 -31.46
CA VAL A 59 10.74 2.22 -31.89
C VAL A 59 12.07 1.89 -32.54
N ILE A 60 12.88 1.11 -31.84
CA ILE A 60 14.08 0.44 -32.36
C ILE A 60 13.70 -0.83 -33.12
#